data_AF-A0A818EJ59-F1
#
_entry.id   AF-A0A818EJ59-F1
#
_cell.length_a   1.000
_cell.length_b   1.000
_cell.length_c   1.000
_cell.angle_alpha   90.00
_cell.angle_beta   90.00
_cell.angle_gamma   90.00
#
_symmetry.space_group_name_H-M   'P 1'
#
loop_
_entity.id
_entity.type
_entity.pdbx_description
1 polymer ?
#
loop_
_entity_poly.entity_id
_entity_poly.type
_entity_poly.pdbx_seq_one_letter_code
_entity_poly.pdbx_strand_id
1 'polypeptide(L)'
;MCHLLYNYSIRNCSLTFLCMCFYFSSGWPIGFLVREILESIDTYDLAVEQLAQTPIIAPCYFTICGTSQCKTFGTLITRRQTSEENRCTLIEHGPIVQANIDHWSSNKDEDILSSIQRRAVSKRFLDNMKPMNEYKLWKLLSEYPRCNEITIYGTFMCPEYGIYHTRYPQHDQKFHSNENPHFIAQSDLKCYSLFYIIVQTLLMIYRCYFVIGALHPVEKD
;
A
#
# COMPACT_ATOMS: atom_id res chain seq x y z
N MET A 1 -25.50 -4.89 -29.91
CA MET A 1 -25.90 -5.83 -28.84
C MET A 1 -24.74 -6.26 -27.91
N CYS A 2 -23.46 -6.15 -28.31
CA CYS A 2 -22.31 -6.46 -27.43
C CYS A 2 -21.88 -5.35 -26.43
N HIS A 3 -22.29 -4.10 -26.59
CA HIS A 3 -21.89 -3.01 -25.66
C HIS A 3 -22.77 -2.88 -24.41
N LEU A 4 -23.93 -3.56 -24.36
CA LEU A 4 -24.84 -3.52 -23.22
C LEU A 4 -24.62 -4.66 -22.21
N LEU A 5 -23.90 -5.73 -22.60
CA LEU A 5 -23.58 -6.85 -21.71
C LEU A 5 -22.32 -6.59 -20.85
N TYR A 6 -21.40 -5.74 -21.32
CA TYR A 6 -20.19 -5.41 -20.56
C TYR A 6 -20.49 -4.53 -19.33
N ASN A 7 -21.42 -3.57 -19.47
CA ASN A 7 -21.82 -2.68 -18.38
C ASN A 7 -22.76 -3.33 -17.35
N TYR A 8 -23.43 -4.43 -17.69
CA TYR A 8 -24.31 -5.14 -16.75
C TYR A 8 -23.55 -6.13 -15.85
N SER A 9 -22.33 -6.53 -16.25
CA SER A 9 -21.49 -7.49 -15.52
C SER A 9 -20.72 -6.90 -14.34
N ILE A 10 -20.42 -5.59 -14.37
CA ILE A 10 -19.66 -4.94 -13.29
C ILE A 10 -20.59 -4.55 -12.12
N ARG A 11 -21.84 -4.16 -12.41
CA ARG A 11 -22.80 -3.76 -11.36
C ARG A 11 -23.46 -4.91 -10.60
N ASN A 12 -23.34 -6.15 -11.09
CA ASN A 12 -23.86 -7.36 -10.42
C ASN A 12 -22.75 -8.23 -9.80
N CYS A 13 -21.51 -7.72 -9.72
CA CYS A 13 -20.40 -8.42 -9.07
C CYS A 13 -20.67 -8.70 -7.58
N SER A 14 -21.42 -7.86 -6.87
CA SER A 14 -21.65 -8.07 -5.43
C SER A 14 -22.30 -9.42 -5.10
N LEU A 15 -23.22 -9.93 -5.95
CA LEU A 15 -23.91 -11.19 -5.70
C LEU A 15 -23.04 -12.43 -6.00
N THR A 16 -22.14 -12.34 -6.99
CA THR A 16 -21.23 -13.44 -7.34
C THR A 16 -20.02 -13.52 -6.39
N PHE A 17 -19.54 -12.37 -5.89
CA PHE A 17 -18.50 -12.31 -4.84
C PHE A 17 -19.00 -12.85 -3.49
N LEU A 18 -20.24 -12.52 -3.09
CA LEU A 18 -20.88 -13.10 -1.91
C LEU A 18 -20.97 -14.63 -2.01
N CYS A 19 -21.31 -15.17 -3.18
CA CYS A 19 -21.35 -16.62 -3.39
C CYS A 19 -19.99 -17.31 -3.24
N MET A 20 -18.88 -16.66 -3.64
CA MET A 20 -17.54 -17.23 -3.51
C MET A 20 -17.05 -17.22 -2.05
N CYS A 21 -17.33 -16.17 -1.27
CA CYS A 21 -17.11 -16.15 0.17
C CYS A 21 -17.98 -17.21 0.89
N PHE A 22 -19.22 -17.43 0.44
CA PHE A 22 -20.11 -18.42 1.03
C PHE A 22 -19.68 -19.88 0.79
N TYR A 23 -19.05 -20.19 -0.34
CA TYR A 23 -18.86 -21.59 -0.73
C TYR A 23 -17.64 -22.27 -0.10
N PHE A 24 -16.58 -21.54 0.29
CA PHE A 24 -15.35 -22.19 0.79
C PHE A 24 -14.52 -21.45 1.85
N SER A 25 -14.87 -20.23 2.31
CA SER A 25 -13.95 -19.50 3.23
C SER A 25 -14.66 -18.48 4.12
N SER A 26 -14.38 -18.53 5.44
CA SER A 26 -14.91 -17.64 6.47
C SER A 26 -14.40 -16.18 6.42
N GLY A 27 -13.83 -15.74 5.31
CA GLY A 27 -13.29 -14.39 5.13
C GLY A 27 -12.97 -14.05 3.68
N TRP A 28 -12.70 -12.77 3.42
CA TRP A 28 -12.36 -12.25 2.11
C TRP A 28 -10.93 -12.62 1.68
N PRO A 29 -10.72 -13.02 0.41
CA PRO A 29 -9.40 -12.93 -0.20
C PRO A 29 -8.90 -11.49 -0.15
N ILE A 30 -7.70 -11.27 0.39
CA ILE A 30 -7.22 -9.93 0.76
C ILE A 30 -7.20 -8.97 -0.45
N GLY A 31 -6.75 -9.44 -1.62
CA GLY A 31 -6.74 -8.62 -2.83
C GLY A 31 -8.14 -8.20 -3.29
N PHE A 32 -9.16 -9.04 -3.10
CA PHE A 32 -10.53 -8.70 -3.44
C PHE A 32 -11.14 -7.70 -2.45
N LEU A 33 -10.83 -7.82 -1.16
CA LEU A 33 -11.22 -6.82 -0.17
C LEU A 33 -10.65 -5.44 -0.51
N VAL A 34 -9.36 -5.36 -0.85
CA VAL A 34 -8.74 -4.09 -1.22
C VAL A 34 -9.34 -3.53 -2.49
N ARG A 35 -9.61 -4.37 -3.48
CA ARG A 35 -10.31 -3.93 -4.70
C ARG A 35 -11.70 -3.37 -4.38
N GLU A 36 -12.50 -4.07 -3.59
CA GLU A 36 -13.85 -3.62 -3.19
C GLU A 36 -13.80 -2.29 -2.43
N ILE A 37 -12.87 -2.15 -1.48
CA ILE A 37 -12.73 -0.91 -0.72
C ILE A 37 -12.30 0.23 -1.63
N LEU A 38 -11.31 0.00 -2.50
CA LEU A 38 -10.94 1.00 -3.50
C LEU A 38 -12.16 1.32 -4.36
N GLU A 39 -12.92 0.33 -4.86
CA GLU A 39 -14.01 0.56 -5.80
C GLU A 39 -15.23 1.29 -5.20
N SER A 40 -15.56 1.01 -3.94
CA SER A 40 -16.85 1.34 -3.33
C SER A 40 -16.78 2.34 -2.17
N ILE A 41 -15.61 2.63 -1.61
CA ILE A 41 -15.49 3.47 -0.40
C ILE A 41 -14.93 4.85 -0.74
N ASP A 42 -15.71 5.88 -0.41
CA ASP A 42 -15.38 7.28 -0.70
C ASP A 42 -14.67 8.01 0.44
N THR A 43 -14.39 7.39 1.60
CA THR A 43 -13.73 8.12 2.70
C THR A 43 -12.60 7.31 3.31
N TYR A 44 -11.52 8.01 3.66
CA TYR A 44 -10.35 7.40 4.30
C TYR A 44 -10.71 6.68 5.60
N ASP A 45 -11.47 7.34 6.49
CA ASP A 45 -11.82 6.79 7.80
C ASP A 45 -12.67 5.51 7.64
N LEU A 46 -13.63 5.50 6.71
CA LEU A 46 -14.43 4.30 6.44
C LEU A 46 -13.57 3.20 5.83
N ALA A 47 -12.63 3.52 4.94
CA ALA A 47 -11.72 2.54 4.35
C ALA A 47 -10.81 1.91 5.43
N VAL A 48 -10.28 2.71 6.36
CA VAL A 48 -9.52 2.21 7.52
C VAL A 48 -10.37 1.25 8.35
N GLU A 49 -11.62 1.61 8.68
CA GLU A 49 -12.48 0.75 9.48
C GLU A 49 -12.89 -0.53 8.75
N GLN A 50 -13.18 -0.47 7.45
CA GLN A 50 -13.46 -1.66 6.64
C GLN A 50 -12.22 -2.59 6.57
N LEU A 51 -11.02 -2.03 6.41
CA LEU A 51 -9.76 -2.76 6.45
C LEU A 51 -9.43 -3.30 7.84
N ALA A 52 -9.96 -2.75 8.93
CA ALA A 52 -9.73 -3.21 10.30
C ALA A 52 -10.67 -4.35 10.70
N GLN A 53 -11.94 -4.28 10.28
CA GLN A 53 -13.02 -5.12 10.81
C GLN A 53 -13.42 -6.27 9.88
N THR A 54 -13.24 -6.12 8.57
CA THR A 54 -13.70 -7.13 7.61
C THR A 54 -12.91 -8.44 7.74
N PRO A 55 -13.56 -9.61 7.93
CA PRO A 55 -12.85 -10.89 8.01
C PRO A 55 -12.08 -11.19 6.72
N ILE A 56 -10.86 -11.70 6.85
CA ILE A 56 -9.94 -12.05 5.76
C ILE A 56 -9.44 -13.48 5.91
N ILE A 57 -9.05 -14.11 4.80
CA ILE A 57 -8.63 -15.52 4.80
C ILE A 57 -7.26 -15.78 5.44
N ALA A 58 -6.39 -14.77 5.56
CA ALA A 58 -5.05 -14.90 6.13
C ALA A 58 -4.58 -13.58 6.76
N PRO A 59 -3.68 -13.62 7.78
CA PRO A 59 -3.08 -12.43 8.35
C PRO A 59 -2.32 -11.58 7.30
N CYS A 60 -2.37 -10.27 7.46
CA CYS A 60 -1.69 -9.32 6.57
C CYS A 60 -1.45 -7.98 7.25
N TYR A 61 -0.69 -7.13 6.58
CA TYR A 61 -0.52 -5.73 6.92
C TYR A 61 -1.18 -4.88 5.83
N PHE A 62 -2.06 -3.97 6.23
CA PHE A 62 -2.56 -2.92 5.36
C PHE A 62 -1.84 -1.62 5.68
N THR A 63 -1.27 -0.97 4.67
CA THR A 63 -0.79 0.40 4.77
C THR A 63 -1.64 1.27 3.86
N ILE A 64 -2.34 2.23 4.45
CA ILE A 64 -3.25 3.15 3.73
C ILE A 64 -2.79 4.58 3.97
N CYS A 65 -2.80 5.41 2.93
CA CYS A 65 -2.52 6.84 3.02
C CYS A 65 -3.64 7.67 2.40
N GLY A 66 -4.01 8.75 3.07
CA GLY A 66 -5.06 9.68 2.64
C GLY A 66 -4.48 11.02 2.21
N THR A 67 -5.35 11.98 1.92
CA THR A 67 -4.96 13.38 1.67
C THR A 67 -4.76 14.13 2.98
N SER A 68 -4.11 15.29 2.91
CA SER A 68 -3.87 16.18 4.05
C SER A 68 -5.16 16.69 4.72
N GLN A 69 -6.29 16.61 4.01
CA GLN A 69 -7.62 16.98 4.52
C GLN A 69 -8.20 15.93 5.48
N CYS A 70 -7.65 14.72 5.50
CA CYS A 70 -8.09 13.65 6.39
C CYS A 70 -7.56 13.89 7.82
N LYS A 71 -8.37 13.58 8.84
CA LYS A 71 -7.98 13.70 10.26
C LYS A 71 -6.73 12.88 10.59
N THR A 72 -6.63 11.70 9.97
CA THR A 72 -5.41 10.89 9.89
C THR A 72 -5.16 10.63 8.41
N PHE A 73 -3.91 10.71 7.96
CA PHE A 73 -3.57 10.62 6.53
C PHE A 73 -2.54 9.53 6.21
N GLY A 74 -2.26 8.68 7.20
CA GLY A 74 -1.41 7.49 7.05
C GLY A 74 -1.61 6.53 8.22
N THR A 75 -1.96 5.28 7.91
CA THR A 75 -2.23 4.23 8.92
C THR A 75 -1.64 2.90 8.46
N LEU A 76 -0.99 2.19 9.38
CA LEU A 76 -0.66 0.78 9.30
C LEU A 76 -1.62 -0.01 10.19
N ILE A 77 -2.25 -1.03 9.61
CA ILE A 77 -3.15 -1.95 10.30
C ILE A 77 -2.52 -3.35 10.23
N THR A 78 -2.13 -3.89 11.39
CA THR A 78 -1.76 -5.30 11.50
C THR A 78 -3.03 -6.12 11.72
N ARG A 79 -3.30 -7.05 10.81
CA ARG A 79 -4.53 -7.85 10.79
C ARG A 79 -4.27 -9.32 11.08
N ARG A 80 -5.12 -9.89 11.93
CA ARG A 80 -5.44 -11.31 11.95
C ARG A 80 -6.73 -11.54 11.16
N GLN A 81 -7.11 -12.80 10.95
CA GLN A 81 -8.23 -13.17 10.07
C GLN A 81 -9.54 -12.44 10.44
N THR A 82 -9.87 -12.35 11.72
CA THR A 82 -11.17 -11.83 12.17
C THR A 82 -11.11 -10.51 12.91
N SER A 83 -9.91 -9.97 13.15
CA SER A 83 -9.74 -8.74 13.93
C SER A 83 -8.50 -7.96 13.54
N GLU A 84 -8.53 -6.67 13.88
CA GLU A 84 -7.32 -5.87 14.04
C GLU A 84 -6.55 -6.36 15.28
N GLU A 85 -5.23 -6.46 15.15
CA GLU A 85 -4.35 -6.77 16.27
C GLU A 85 -3.63 -5.52 16.76
N ASN A 86 -3.27 -4.63 15.85
CA ASN A 86 -2.64 -3.37 16.19
C ASN A 86 -2.80 -2.34 15.07
N ARG A 87 -2.84 -1.06 15.44
CA ARG A 87 -2.90 0.09 14.55
C ARG A 87 -1.78 1.06 14.90
N CYS A 88 -1.09 1.54 13.87
CA CYS A 88 -0.06 2.57 13.99
C CYS A 88 -0.41 3.72 13.03
N THR A 89 -0.63 4.92 13.57
CA THR A 89 -0.93 6.11 12.76
C THR A 89 0.29 7.01 12.56
N LEU A 90 0.35 7.68 11.42
CA LEU A 90 1.45 8.56 11.03
C LEU A 90 1.54 9.78 11.97
N ILE A 91 0.39 10.25 12.47
CA ILE A 91 0.32 11.40 13.38
C ILE A 91 0.94 11.07 14.74
N GLU A 92 0.68 9.87 15.26
CA GLU A 92 1.16 9.46 16.59
C GLU A 92 2.62 8.99 16.56
N HIS A 93 3.03 8.32 15.47
CA HIS A 93 4.32 7.60 15.42
C HIS A 93 5.33 8.18 14.44
N GLY A 94 4.97 9.22 13.68
CA GLY A 94 5.77 9.72 12.57
C GLY A 94 5.82 8.72 11.41
N PRO A 95 6.80 8.84 10.49
CA PRO A 95 6.90 8.01 9.29
C PRO A 95 6.77 6.50 9.57
N ILE A 96 5.86 5.85 8.84
CA ILE A 96 5.56 4.43 9.00
C ILE A 96 6.36 3.63 7.99
N VAL A 97 7.05 2.59 8.47
CA VAL A 97 7.74 1.60 7.65
C VAL A 97 7.25 0.21 8.05
N GLN A 98 6.67 -0.51 7.11
CA GLN A 98 6.25 -1.90 7.29
C GLN A 98 7.04 -2.85 6.39
N ALA A 99 7.36 -4.02 6.93
CA ALA A 99 8.00 -5.12 6.21
C ALA A 99 7.27 -6.44 6.53
N ASN A 100 7.95 -7.59 6.45
CA ASN A 100 7.33 -8.90 6.66
C ASN A 100 7.41 -9.37 8.13
N ILE A 101 7.28 -8.46 9.08
CA ILE A 101 7.29 -8.74 10.53
C ILE A 101 6.45 -7.69 11.27
N ASP A 102 5.82 -8.09 12.37
CA ASP A 102 5.06 -7.17 13.21
C ASP A 102 5.95 -5.99 13.65
N HIS A 103 5.41 -4.76 13.58
CA HIS A 103 6.25 -3.56 13.70
C HIS A 103 6.87 -3.38 15.10
N TRP A 104 6.27 -4.00 16.12
CA TRP A 104 6.78 -4.08 17.49
C TRP A 104 7.69 -5.30 17.75
N SER A 105 7.71 -6.29 16.85
CA SER A 105 8.56 -7.46 17.02
C SER A 105 10.01 -7.15 16.66
N SER A 106 10.91 -7.69 17.49
CA SER A 106 12.37 -7.73 17.26
C SER A 106 12.90 -9.16 17.33
N ASN A 107 11.99 -10.15 17.30
CA ASN A 107 12.34 -11.55 17.35
C ASN A 107 13.04 -11.96 16.04
N LYS A 108 14.29 -12.44 16.15
CA LYS A 108 15.07 -12.86 15.00
C LYS A 108 14.52 -14.14 14.35
N ASP A 109 13.83 -14.96 15.13
CA ASP A 109 13.22 -16.20 14.61
C ASP A 109 12.02 -15.91 13.70
N GLU A 110 11.44 -14.71 13.81
CA GLU A 110 10.36 -14.21 12.95
C GLU A 110 10.89 -13.34 11.79
N ASP A 111 12.21 -13.07 11.72
CA ASP A 111 12.80 -12.11 10.78
C ASP A 111 12.89 -12.67 9.36
N ILE A 112 11.76 -12.65 8.67
CA ILE A 112 11.66 -13.06 7.28
C ILE A 112 12.20 -11.95 6.37
N LEU A 113 13.05 -12.32 5.41
CA LEU A 113 13.57 -11.39 4.38
C LEU A 113 14.27 -10.14 4.96
N SER A 114 15.00 -10.32 6.07
CA SER A 114 15.73 -9.25 6.76
C SER A 114 14.84 -8.03 7.07
N SER A 115 13.58 -8.28 7.43
CA SER A 115 12.58 -7.26 7.71
C SER A 115 12.99 -6.33 8.83
N ILE A 116 13.63 -6.84 9.88
CA ILE A 116 14.17 -6.02 10.98
C ILE A 116 15.20 -5.02 10.43
N GLN A 117 16.17 -5.49 9.63
CA GLN A 117 17.20 -4.64 9.04
C GLN A 117 16.58 -3.63 8.06
N ARG A 118 15.70 -4.07 7.17
CA ARG A 118 14.99 -3.21 6.20
C ARG A 118 14.22 -2.10 6.90
N ARG A 119 13.50 -2.41 7.99
CA ARG A 119 12.76 -1.42 8.78
C ARG A 119 13.71 -0.41 9.44
N ALA A 120 14.78 -0.88 10.07
CA ALA A 120 15.76 -0.04 10.75
C ALA A 120 16.46 0.94 9.80
N VAL A 121 16.97 0.47 8.66
CA VAL A 121 17.67 1.33 7.69
C VAL A 121 16.70 2.34 7.06
N SER A 122 15.45 1.94 6.83
CA SER A 122 14.44 2.85 6.25
C SER A 122 14.02 3.94 7.22
N LYS A 123 13.78 3.59 8.49
CA LYS A 123 13.45 4.57 9.52
C LYS A 123 14.57 5.59 9.70
N ARG A 124 15.82 5.12 9.80
CA ARG A 124 17.00 6.00 9.86
C ARG A 124 17.10 6.94 8.65
N PHE A 125 16.82 6.46 7.45
CA PHE A 125 16.83 7.31 6.26
C PHE A 125 15.76 8.40 6.34
N LEU A 126 14.55 8.05 6.78
CA LEU A 126 13.42 8.98 6.89
C LEU A 126 13.61 10.02 7.99
N ASP A 127 14.18 9.62 9.13
CA ASP A 127 14.46 10.53 10.23
C ASP A 127 15.47 11.63 9.82
N ASN A 128 16.41 11.29 8.94
CA ASN A 128 17.47 12.20 8.48
C ASN A 128 17.10 13.00 7.22
N MET A 129 16.04 12.64 6.50
CA MET A 129 15.71 13.21 5.18
C MET A 129 14.47 14.11 5.26
N LYS A 130 14.69 15.41 5.48
CA LYS A 130 13.65 16.46 5.37
C LYS A 130 14.16 17.63 4.52
N PRO A 131 13.35 18.23 3.62
CA PRO A 131 12.01 17.79 3.21
C PRO A 131 12.05 16.52 2.34
N MET A 132 10.96 15.74 2.37
CA MET A 132 10.79 14.53 1.56
C MET A 132 10.33 14.90 0.15
N ASN A 133 10.79 14.17 -0.87
CA ASN A 133 10.30 14.29 -2.25
C ASN A 133 10.38 12.93 -2.97
N GLU A 134 9.75 12.83 -4.14
CA GLU A 134 9.72 11.60 -4.93
C GLU A 134 11.14 11.04 -5.21
N TYR A 135 12.09 11.88 -5.62
CA TYR A 135 13.46 11.45 -5.91
C TYR A 135 14.13 10.79 -4.70
N LYS A 136 13.97 11.38 -3.50
CA LYS A 136 14.50 10.83 -2.25
C LYS A 136 13.85 9.49 -1.89
N LEU A 137 12.55 9.31 -2.17
CA LEU A 137 11.85 8.04 -1.95
C LEU A 137 12.29 6.96 -2.94
N TRP A 138 12.53 7.29 -4.21
CA TRP A 138 13.14 6.34 -5.15
C TRP A 138 14.55 5.94 -4.74
N LYS A 139 15.36 6.90 -4.26
CA LYS A 139 16.68 6.61 -3.70
C LYS A 139 16.58 5.67 -2.51
N LEU A 140 15.66 5.93 -1.59
CA LEU A 140 15.37 5.04 -0.45
C LEU A 140 15.06 3.62 -0.92
N LEU A 141 14.11 3.46 -1.85
CA LEU A 141 13.70 2.16 -2.36
C LEU A 141 14.81 1.42 -3.13
N SER A 142 15.78 2.15 -3.70
CA SER A 142 16.87 1.59 -4.53
C SER A 142 18.04 1.02 -3.73
N GLU A 143 18.10 1.25 -2.43
CA GLU A 143 19.23 0.82 -1.60
C GLU A 143 18.99 -0.56 -0.99
N TYR A 144 20.01 -1.42 -0.99
CA TYR A 144 20.00 -2.67 -0.23
C TYR A 144 19.84 -2.41 1.28
N PRO A 145 19.09 -3.22 2.05
CA PRO A 145 18.40 -4.46 1.65
C PRO A 145 16.99 -4.28 1.04
N ARG A 146 16.56 -3.04 0.75
CA ARG A 146 15.20 -2.78 0.23
C ARG A 146 15.08 -3.14 -1.25
N CYS A 147 16.02 -2.71 -2.07
CA CYS A 147 16.14 -3.29 -3.40
C CYS A 147 17.09 -4.50 -3.32
N ASN A 148 16.64 -5.64 -3.78
CA ASN A 148 17.42 -6.87 -3.81
C ASN A 148 17.02 -7.70 -5.04
N GLU A 149 17.65 -8.87 -5.23
CA GLU A 149 17.35 -9.83 -6.32
C GLU A 149 15.88 -10.25 -6.36
N ILE A 150 15.24 -10.07 -5.22
CA ILE A 150 13.88 -10.39 -4.92
C ILE A 150 12.99 -9.13 -5.04
N THR A 151 13.37 -8.08 -5.75
CA THR A 151 12.48 -6.94 -6.04
C THR A 151 11.93 -7.04 -7.46
N ILE A 152 10.61 -6.95 -7.66
CA ILE A 152 9.98 -6.98 -9.00
C ILE A 152 9.72 -5.55 -9.50
N TYR A 153 9.13 -4.71 -8.66
CA TYR A 153 8.88 -3.30 -8.94
C TYR A 153 8.84 -2.50 -7.63
N GLY A 154 8.93 -1.19 -7.77
CA GLY A 154 8.66 -0.22 -6.72
C GLY A 154 7.55 0.70 -7.19
N THR A 155 6.75 1.21 -6.25
CA THR A 155 5.65 2.11 -6.55
C THR A 155 5.71 3.31 -5.61
N PHE A 156 5.64 4.50 -6.19
CA PHE A 156 5.48 5.76 -5.50
C PHE A 156 4.08 6.30 -5.75
N MET A 157 3.41 6.74 -4.69
CA MET A 157 2.05 7.26 -4.74
C MET A 157 1.91 8.50 -3.88
N CYS A 158 1.15 9.49 -4.34
CA CYS A 158 0.77 10.66 -3.56
C CYS A 158 -0.70 11.03 -3.85
N PRO A 159 -1.64 10.73 -2.93
CA PRO A 159 -3.07 10.92 -3.19
C PRO A 159 -3.44 12.40 -3.27
N GLU A 160 -2.77 13.27 -2.51
CA GLU A 160 -2.96 14.72 -2.53
C GLU A 160 -2.80 15.31 -3.94
N TYR A 161 -1.85 14.78 -4.71
CA TYR A 161 -1.54 15.26 -6.06
C TYR A 161 -1.98 14.30 -7.16
N GLY A 162 -2.66 13.19 -6.82
CA GLY A 162 -3.07 12.16 -7.78
C GLY A 162 -1.90 11.47 -8.50
N ILE A 163 -0.72 11.40 -7.86
CA ILE A 163 0.48 10.80 -8.47
C ILE A 163 0.49 9.30 -8.21
N TYR A 164 0.73 8.52 -9.26
CA TYR A 164 0.92 7.08 -9.21
C TYR A 164 2.02 6.67 -10.21
N HIS A 165 3.20 6.31 -9.70
CA HIS A 165 4.35 5.90 -10.52
C HIS A 165 4.84 4.52 -10.11
N THR A 166 4.95 3.60 -11.06
CA THR A 166 5.56 2.28 -10.84
C THR A 166 6.80 2.13 -11.72
N ARG A 167 7.88 1.58 -11.16
CA ARG A 167 9.16 1.36 -11.86
C ARG A 167 9.66 -0.05 -11.59
N TYR A 168 10.29 -0.65 -12.60
CA TYR A 168 11.06 -1.89 -12.45
C TYR A 168 12.49 -1.55 -12.01
N PRO A 169 13.12 -2.35 -11.14
CA PRO A 169 14.53 -2.19 -10.83
C PRO A 169 15.35 -2.52 -12.08
N GLN A 170 16.34 -1.68 -12.39
CA GLN A 170 17.26 -1.94 -13.50
C GLN A 170 18.28 -3.03 -13.12
N HIS A 171 19.16 -3.39 -14.07
CA HIS A 171 20.16 -4.43 -13.87
C HIS A 171 21.06 -4.24 -12.63
N ASP A 172 21.28 -3.01 -12.19
CA ASP A 172 22.04 -2.69 -10.97
C ASP A 172 21.19 -2.68 -9.69
N GLN A 173 19.97 -3.22 -9.76
CA GLN A 173 18.99 -3.25 -8.67
C GLN A 173 18.63 -1.85 -8.13
N LYS A 174 18.55 -0.85 -9.01
CA LYS A 174 18.12 0.50 -8.63
C LYS A 174 16.93 0.98 -9.46
N PHE A 175 16.11 1.82 -8.83
CA PHE A 175 15.06 2.57 -9.48
C PHE A 175 15.64 3.91 -9.95
N HIS A 176 16.25 3.91 -11.14
CA HIS A 176 16.77 5.14 -11.72
C HIS A 176 15.62 6.11 -12.03
N SER A 177 15.89 7.41 -11.87
CA SER A 177 15.06 8.46 -12.43
C SER A 177 15.33 8.54 -13.93
N ASN A 178 14.60 7.79 -14.74
CA ASN A 178 14.58 8.07 -16.18
C ASN A 178 13.86 9.41 -16.41
N GLU A 179 14.44 10.28 -17.25
CA GLU A 179 13.84 11.52 -17.74
C GLU A 179 12.58 11.28 -18.61
N ASN A 180 12.25 10.02 -18.90
CA ASN A 180 11.00 9.61 -19.52
C ASN A 180 10.29 8.59 -18.62
N PRO A 181 9.34 9.03 -17.78
CA PRO A 181 8.37 8.10 -17.22
C PRO A 181 7.66 7.45 -18.40
N HIS A 182 7.62 6.11 -18.47
CA HIS A 182 6.56 5.48 -19.23
C HIS A 182 5.25 5.84 -18.51
N PHE A 183 4.69 6.98 -18.90
CA PHE A 183 3.39 7.43 -18.46
C PHE A 183 2.40 6.39 -18.98
N ILE A 184 1.85 5.58 -18.08
CA ILE A 184 0.55 4.99 -18.35
C ILE A 184 -0.39 6.19 -18.32
N ALA A 185 -0.83 6.61 -19.51
CA ALA A 185 -1.76 7.71 -19.66
C ALA A 185 -2.94 7.48 -18.72
N GLN A 186 -3.22 8.49 -17.90
CA GLN A 186 -4.34 8.57 -16.99
C GLN A 186 -5.64 8.78 -17.79
N SER A 187 -5.90 7.93 -18.79
CA SER A 187 -7.17 7.88 -19.50
C SER A 187 -8.05 6.85 -18.79
N ASP A 188 -9.05 7.36 -18.09
CA ASP A 188 -10.23 6.64 -17.57
C ASP A 188 -10.19 6.06 -16.15
N LEU A 189 -9.32 6.53 -15.25
CA LEU A 189 -9.54 6.37 -13.81
C LEU A 189 -10.44 7.51 -13.30
N LYS A 190 -11.75 7.36 -13.51
CA LYS A 190 -12.79 8.31 -13.07
C LYS A 190 -13.10 8.28 -11.57
N CYS A 191 -12.30 7.58 -10.76
CA CYS A 191 -12.50 7.49 -9.32
C CYS A 191 -11.15 7.51 -8.60
N TYR A 192 -11.19 7.92 -7.32
CA TYR A 192 -10.15 7.81 -6.28
C TYR A 192 -9.20 9.01 -6.13
N SER A 193 -9.73 10.09 -5.56
CA SER A 193 -8.98 11.28 -5.11
C SER A 193 -8.75 11.33 -3.59
N LEU A 194 -8.93 10.23 -2.87
CA LEU A 194 -9.07 10.29 -1.40
C LEU A 194 -8.04 9.45 -0.63
N PHE A 195 -7.59 8.30 -1.15
CA PHE A 195 -6.55 7.48 -0.51
C PHE A 195 -5.96 6.40 -1.43
N TYR A 196 -4.82 5.82 -1.03
CA TYR A 196 -4.23 4.62 -1.62
C TYR A 196 -4.04 3.52 -0.57
N ILE A 197 -4.26 2.25 -0.96
CA ILE A 197 -4.08 1.07 -0.10
C ILE A 197 -2.99 0.17 -0.67
N ILE A 198 -2.11 -0.30 0.20
CA ILE A 198 -1.09 -1.32 -0.11
C ILE A 198 -1.23 -2.46 0.89
N VAL A 199 -1.05 -3.68 0.38
CA VAL A 199 -1.20 -4.92 1.13
C VAL A 199 0.13 -5.66 1.16
N GLN A 200 0.48 -6.17 2.35
CA GLN A 200 1.54 -7.16 2.51
C GLN A 200 0.98 -8.39 3.23
N THR A 201 0.72 -9.48 2.51
CA THR A 201 0.16 -10.73 3.06
C THR A 201 1.27 -11.77 3.25
N LEU A 202 1.26 -12.50 4.39
CA LEU A 202 2.20 -13.59 4.69
C LEU A 202 2.09 -14.81 3.75
N LEU A 203 0.92 -15.01 3.12
CA LEU A 203 0.60 -16.15 2.24
C LEU A 203 0.59 -15.80 0.74
N MET A 204 0.90 -14.56 0.36
CA MET A 204 1.31 -14.20 -0.99
C MET A 204 2.75 -13.71 -0.93
N ILE A 205 3.66 -14.64 -1.19
CA ILE A 205 5.00 -14.34 -1.69
C ILE A 205 4.83 -13.32 -2.84
N TYR A 206 5.72 -12.32 -2.96
CA TYR A 206 5.73 -11.23 -3.97
C TYR A 206 5.06 -9.90 -3.52
N ARG A 207 5.74 -9.04 -2.74
CA ARG A 207 6.73 -7.98 -3.09
C ARG A 207 6.11 -6.61 -3.42
N CYS A 208 5.96 -5.75 -2.39
CA CYS A 208 5.92 -4.29 -2.52
C CYS A 208 6.57 -3.68 -1.27
N TYR A 209 7.42 -2.67 -1.47
CA TYR A 209 8.00 -1.86 -0.40
C TYR A 209 7.26 -0.53 -0.41
N PHE A 210 6.73 -0.12 0.74
CA PHE A 210 6.18 1.22 0.84
C PHE A 210 6.63 1.92 2.10
N VAL A 211 6.83 3.22 1.94
CA VAL A 211 7.06 4.15 3.01
C VAL A 211 5.97 5.20 2.89
N ILE A 212 5.10 5.26 3.90
CA ILE A 212 4.20 6.40 4.03
C ILE A 212 5.04 7.55 4.60
N GLY A 213 5.59 8.37 3.70
CA GLY A 213 6.19 9.66 4.05
C GLY A 213 5.21 10.76 3.71
N ALA A 214 4.82 11.58 4.71
CA ALA A 214 4.14 12.83 4.44
C ALA A 214 5.03 13.70 3.54
N LEU A 215 4.61 13.95 2.31
CA LEU A 215 5.14 15.08 1.56
C LEU A 215 4.51 16.32 2.19
N HIS A 216 5.30 17.10 2.92
CA HIS A 216 4.90 18.47 3.19
C HIS A 216 4.74 19.17 1.83
N PRO A 217 3.73 20.05 1.67
CA PRO A 217 3.59 20.82 0.45
C PRO A 217 4.89 21.56 0.20
N VAL A 218 5.52 21.27 -0.95
CA VAL A 218 6.56 22.13 -1.48
C VAL A 218 5.83 23.41 -1.87
N GLU A 219 6.12 24.51 -1.17
CA GLU A 219 5.70 25.84 -1.61
C GLU A 219 6.17 26.00 -3.05
N LYS A 220 5.21 26.20 -3.96
CA LYS A 220 5.52 26.58 -5.32
C LYS A 220 6.02 28.02 -5.26
N ASP A 221 7.33 28.20 -5.33
CA ASP A 221 7.93 29.46 -5.79
C ASP A 221 7.67 29.65 -7.29
#